data_AF-A0A7W1P987-F1
#
_entry.id   AF-A0A7W1P987-F1
#
_cell.length_a   1.000
_cell.length_b   1.000
_cell.length_c   1.000
_cell.angle_alpha   90.00
_cell.angle_beta   90.00
_cell.angle_gamma   90.00
#
_symmetry.space_group_name_H-M   'P 1'
#
loop_
_entity.id
_entity.type
_entity.pdbx_description
1 polymer ?
#
loop_
_entity_poly.entity_id
_entity_poly.type
_entity_poly.pdbx_seq_one_letter_code
_entity_poly.pdbx_strand_id
1 'polypeptide(L)'
;MTEADAGEMVNEMKGRILLRGYRGAPPVDEPAFRNVLLAISQLVDACPEIQEMDVNPVMVLAHGAVSADVRVRVGPAAPEPAGRRISY
;
A
#
# COMPACT_ATOMS: atom_id res chain seq x y z
N MET A 1 0.11 -9.54 3.41
CA MET A 1 -1.16 -8.98 2.91
C MET A 1 -1.52 -9.64 1.58
N THR A 2 -2.80 -9.96 1.35
CA THR A 2 -3.32 -10.54 0.10
C THR A 2 -3.95 -9.47 -0.79
N GLU A 3 -4.24 -9.81 -2.05
CA GLU A 3 -4.98 -8.91 -2.96
C GLU A 3 -6.38 -8.56 -2.42
N ALA A 4 -7.03 -9.52 -1.74
CA ALA A 4 -8.32 -9.29 -1.10
C ALA A 4 -8.21 -8.24 0.02
N ASP A 5 -7.20 -8.34 0.87
CA ASP A 5 -6.93 -7.37 1.94
C ASP A 5 -6.71 -5.96 1.35
N ALA A 6 -5.93 -5.85 0.26
CA ALA A 6 -5.68 -4.57 -0.42
C ALA A 6 -6.98 -3.98 -1.00
N GLY A 7 -7.86 -4.82 -1.56
CA GLY A 7 -9.18 -4.41 -2.03
C GLY A 7 -10.09 -3.94 -0.89
N GLU A 8 -10.06 -4.61 0.26
CA GLU A 8 -10.82 -4.23 1.44
C GLU A 8 -10.35 -2.88 2.00
N MET A 9 -9.03 -2.67 2.14
CA MET A 9 -8.46 -1.39 2.58
C MET A 9 -8.90 -0.22 1.69
N VAL A 10 -8.91 -0.42 0.37
CA VAL A 10 -9.40 0.60 -0.58
C VAL A 10 -10.90 0.84 -0.39
N ASN A 11 -11.67 -0.23 -0.18
CA ASN A 11 -13.11 -0.13 0.05
C ASN A 11 -13.44 0.58 1.37
N GLU A 12 -12.62 0.51 2.41
CA GLU A 12 -12.85 1.22 3.68
C GLU A 12 -12.48 2.71 3.61
N MET A 13 -11.73 3.13 2.58
CA MET A 13 -11.30 4.51 2.42
C MET A 13 -12.50 5.45 2.23
N LYS A 14 -12.62 6.48 3.06
CA LYS A 14 -13.65 7.53 2.93
C LYS A 14 -13.64 8.20 1.55
N GLY A 15 -12.46 8.34 0.95
CA GLY A 15 -12.23 8.93 -0.36
C GLY A 15 -12.38 7.98 -1.56
N ARG A 16 -12.77 6.71 -1.38
CA ARG A 16 -12.79 5.70 -2.46
C ARG A 16 -13.58 6.12 -3.71
N ILE A 17 -14.60 6.98 -3.56
CA ILE A 17 -15.39 7.48 -4.68
C ILE A 17 -14.54 8.29 -5.68
N LEU A 18 -13.46 8.94 -5.21
CA LEU A 18 -12.54 9.69 -6.06
C LEU A 18 -11.78 8.77 -7.01
N LEU A 19 -11.56 7.50 -6.62
CA LEU A 19 -10.89 6.53 -7.48
C LEU A 19 -11.76 6.10 -8.67
N ARG A 20 -13.08 6.19 -8.51
CA ARG A 20 -14.07 5.78 -9.52
C ARG A 20 -14.51 6.91 -10.44
N GLY A 21 -13.87 8.08 -10.32
CA GLY A 21 -14.24 9.30 -11.02
C GLY A 21 -15.20 10.16 -10.19
N TYR A 22 -14.93 11.46 -10.12
CA TYR A 22 -15.71 12.41 -9.34
C TYR A 22 -15.80 13.76 -10.05
N ARG A 23 -17.00 14.35 -10.10
CA ARG A 23 -17.27 15.66 -10.73
C ARG A 23 -16.70 15.81 -12.15
N GLY A 24 -16.93 14.80 -12.99
CA GLY A 24 -16.48 14.80 -14.39
C GLY A 24 -15.03 14.38 -14.61
N ALA A 25 -14.26 14.15 -13.54
CA ALA A 25 -12.96 13.49 -13.66
C ALA A 25 -13.14 12.00 -13.99
N PRO A 26 -12.31 11.43 -14.88
CA PRO A 26 -12.35 10.00 -15.17
C PRO A 26 -11.91 9.18 -13.94
N PRO A 27 -12.27 7.89 -13.88
CA PRO A 27 -11.70 6.98 -12.90
C PRO A 27 -10.17 6.87 -13.06
N VAL A 28 -9.51 6.51 -11.96
CA VAL A 28 -8.07 6.23 -11.93
C VAL A 28 -7.83 4.72 -11.88
N ASP A 29 -6.58 4.31 -12.04
CA ASP A 29 -6.14 2.93 -12.02
C ASP A 29 -6.09 2.37 -10.58
N GLU A 30 -7.27 2.04 -10.03
CA GLU A 30 -7.42 1.41 -8.71
C GLU A 30 -6.60 0.10 -8.58
N PRO A 31 -6.57 -0.80 -9.59
CA PRO A 31 -5.67 -1.97 -9.56
C PRO A 31 -4.20 -1.59 -9.34
N ALA A 32 -3.68 -0.57 -10.03
CA ALA A 32 -2.31 -0.12 -9.82
C ALA A 32 -2.09 0.41 -8.39
N PHE A 33 -3.07 1.08 -7.80
CA PHE A 33 -2.98 1.49 -6.40
C PHE A 33 -2.94 0.30 -5.43
N ARG A 34 -3.76 -0.73 -5.65
CA ARG A 34 -3.70 -1.98 -4.85
C ARG A 34 -2.33 -2.66 -4.97
N ASN A 35 -1.72 -2.64 -6.16
CA ASN A 35 -0.37 -3.16 -6.36
C ASN A 35 0.69 -2.40 -5.56
N VAL A 36 0.55 -1.08 -5.41
CA VAL A 36 1.42 -0.28 -4.53
C VAL A 36 1.29 -0.74 -3.07
N LEU A 37 0.07 -0.96 -2.59
CA LEU A 37 -0.15 -1.47 -1.23
C LEU A 37 0.49 -2.86 -1.03
N LEU A 38 0.33 -3.76 -2.01
CA LEU A 38 0.94 -5.10 -1.98
C LEU A 38 2.46 -5.04 -1.96
N ALA A 39 3.07 -4.20 -2.80
CA ALA A 39 4.51 -4.00 -2.83
C ALA A 39 5.02 -3.45 -1.49
N ILE A 40 4.29 -2.51 -0.87
CA ILE A 40 4.59 -1.99 0.47
C ILE A 40 4.56 -3.10 1.52
N SER A 41 3.51 -3.92 1.55
CA SER A 41 3.42 -5.03 2.51
C SER A 41 4.58 -6.01 2.32
N GLN A 42 4.92 -6.37 1.08
CA GLN A 42 6.01 -7.28 0.78
C GLN A 42 7.36 -6.69 1.21
N LEU A 43 7.58 -5.38 1.00
CA LEU A 43 8.79 -4.71 1.44
C LEU A 43 8.96 -4.73 2.97
N VAL A 44 7.89 -4.43 3.70
CA VAL A 44 7.90 -4.46 5.17
C VAL A 44 8.09 -5.88 5.70
N ASP A 45 7.45 -6.88 5.08
CA ASP A 45 7.64 -8.29 5.46
C ASP A 45 9.08 -8.78 5.15
N ALA A 46 9.73 -8.25 4.10
CA ALA A 46 11.09 -8.63 3.70
C ALA A 46 12.21 -7.89 4.43
N CYS A 47 11.92 -6.75 5.08
CA CYS A 47 12.91 -5.89 5.71
C CYS A 47 12.56 -5.63 7.19
N PRO A 48 12.94 -6.54 8.12
CA PRO A 48 12.60 -6.43 9.55
C PRO A 48 13.22 -5.21 10.25
N GLU A 49 14.18 -4.53 9.63
CA GLU A 49 14.79 -3.29 10.09
C GLU A 49 13.87 -2.06 9.88
N ILE A 50 12.85 -2.16 9.02
CA ILE A 50 11.88 -1.07 8.79
C ILE A 50 10.99 -0.96 10.04
N GLN A 51 11.16 0.13 10.78
CA GLN A 51 10.36 0.41 11.98
C GLN A 51 9.10 1.20 11.64
N GLU A 52 9.22 2.15 10.70
CA GLU A 52 8.10 2.94 10.18
C GLU A 52 8.34 3.26 8.70
N MET A 53 7.26 3.31 7.93
CA MET A 53 7.27 3.77 6.56
C MET A 53 6.07 4.69 6.32
N ASP A 54 6.34 5.88 5.81
CA ASP A 54 5.33 6.83 5.34
C ASP A 54 5.49 7.01 3.83
N VAL A 55 4.39 6.83 3.11
CA VAL A 55 4.34 6.89 1.64
C VAL A 55 3.34 7.98 1.29
N ASN A 56 3.84 9.19 1.12
CA ASN A 56 2.99 10.36 0.96
C ASN A 56 3.71 11.47 0.16
N PRO A 57 3.19 11.89 -1.02
CA PRO A 57 1.93 11.47 -1.63
C PRO A 57 2.07 10.24 -2.55
N VAL A 58 1.01 9.43 -2.59
CA VAL A 58 0.79 8.46 -3.68
C VAL A 58 -0.16 9.08 -4.70
N MET A 59 0.30 9.18 -5.95
CA MET A 59 -0.50 9.63 -7.07
C MET A 59 -1.05 8.42 -7.82
N VAL A 60 -2.38 8.31 -7.90
CA VAL A 60 -3.06 7.31 -8.73
C VAL A 60 -3.55 7.99 -10.00
N LEU A 61 -3.06 7.54 -11.14
CA LEU A 61 -3.29 8.16 -12.44
C LEU A 61 -4.32 7.35 -13.24
N ALA A 62 -4.73 7.84 -14.41
CA ALA A 62 -5.58 7.07 -15.32
C ALA A 62 -4.94 5.73 -15.73
N HIS A 63 -3.61 5.69 -15.76
CA HIS A 63 -2.81 4.49 -16.01
C HIS A 63 -1.65 4.47 -15.01
N GLY A 64 -1.67 3.49 -14.10
CA GLY A 64 -0.65 3.32 -13.08
C GLY A 64 -0.83 4.18 -11.83
N ALA A 65 0.05 3.91 -10.86
CA ALA A 65 0.18 4.65 -9.61
C ALA A 65 1.67 4.83 -9.30
N VAL A 66 2.02 5.96 -8.69
CA VAL A 66 3.41 6.31 -8.35
C VAL A 66 3.47 6.92 -6.95
N SER A 67 4.47 6.52 -6.16
CA SER A 67 4.82 7.25 -4.95
C SER A 67 5.78 8.37 -5.31
N ALA A 68 5.45 9.60 -4.94
CA ALA A 68 6.29 10.77 -5.21
C ALA A 68 7.39 10.95 -4.16
N ASP A 69 7.09 10.58 -2.92
CA ASP A 69 8.00 10.64 -1.78
C ASP A 69 7.76 9.44 -0.87
N VAL A 70 8.84 8.95 -0.26
CA VAL A 70 8.80 7.84 0.69
C VAL A 70 9.79 8.15 1.80
N ARG A 71 9.32 8.10 3.04
CA ARG A 71 10.16 8.20 4.23
C ARG A 71 10.16 6.88 4.98
N VAL A 72 11.36 6.35 5.22
CA VAL A 72 11.54 5.11 5.96
C VAL A 72 12.38 5.40 7.19
N ARG A 73 11.89 4.98 8.37
CA ARG A 73 12.71 4.92 9.58
C ARG A 73 13.20 3.50 9.76
N VAL A 74 14.51 3.35 9.79
CA VAL A 74 15.18 2.06 10.03
C VAL A 74 15.73 2.00 11.44
N GLY A 75 15.79 0.80 12.00
CA GLY A 75 16.38 0.52 13.29
C GLY A 75 16.93 -0.91 13.34
N PRO A 76 17.38 -1.38 14.50
CA PRO A 76 17.71 -2.78 14.68
C PRO A 76 16.53 -3.66 14.25
N ALA A 77 16.81 -4.77 13.57
CA ALA A 77 15.78 -5.74 13.23
C ALA A 77 15.03 -6.16 14.50
N ALA A 78 13.70 -6.06 14.48
CA ALA A 78 12.91 -6.61 15.57
C ALA A 78 13.17 -8.13 15.64
N PRO A 79 13.31 -8.72 16.84
CA PRO A 79 13.39 -10.17 16.96
C PRO A 79 12.16 -10.79 16.29
N GLU A 80 12.36 -11.87 15.50
CA GLU A 80 11.25 -12.52 14.81
C GLU A 80 10.13 -12.83 15.82
N PRO A 81 8.88 -12.41 15.55
CA PRO A 81 7.78 -12.74 16.43
C PRO A 81 7.61 -14.25 16.44
N ALA A 82 7.69 -14.85 17.63
CA ALA A 82 7.50 -16.28 17.82
C ALA A 82 6.12 -16.70 17.26
N GLY A 83 6.11 -17.33 16.08
CA GLY A 83 4.92 -17.97 15.51
C GLY A 83 4.31 -17.36 14.25
N ARG A 84 4.96 -16.44 13.52
CA ARG A 84 4.44 -16.01 12.20
C ARG A 84 4.70 -17.09 11.13
N ARG A 85 3.96 -18.19 11.20
CA ARG A 85 3.92 -19.17 10.11
C ARG A 85 3.07 -18.57 8.99
N ILE A 86 3.74 -18.08 7.96
CA ILE A 86 3.09 -17.59 6.74
C ILE A 86 2.51 -18.82 6.03
N SER A 87 1.20 -19.00 6.12
CA SER A 87 0.46 -19.95 5.28
C SER A 87 0.16 -19.26 3.95
N TYR A 88 0.58 -19.89 2.85
CA TYR A 88 0.23 -19.51 1.47
C TYR A 88 -1.16 -20.04 1.09
#